data_AF-Q2JMT6-F1
#
_entry.id   AF-Q2JMT6-F1
#
_cell.length_a   1.000
_cell.length_b   1.000
_cell.length_c   1.000
_cell.angle_alpha   90.00
_cell.angle_beta   90.00
_cell.angle_gamma   90.00
#
_symmetry.space_group_name_H-M   'P 1'
#
loop_
_entity.id
_entity.type
_entity.pdbx_description
1 polymer ?
#
loop_
_entity_poly.entity_id
_entity_poly.type
_entity_poly.pdbx_seq_one_letter_code
_entity_poly.pdbx_strand_id
1 'polypeptide(L)' 'MAKIFTAEFNQFETINATQAWSLFFTISASDRLLGDNPAVGRYLTLALFSAVLTGILNVLVAS' A
#
# COMPACT_ATOMS: atom_id res chain seq x y z
N MET A 1 22.05 9.30 -6.02
CA MET A 1 21.13 9.38 -4.88
C MET A 1 19.74 9.08 -5.39
N ALA A 2 19.00 8.13 -4.80
CA ALA A 2 17.69 7.76 -5.29
C ALA A 2 16.74 8.94 -5.08
N LYS A 3 16.27 9.57 -6.18
CA LYS A 3 15.32 10.70 -6.17
C LYS A 3 14.07 10.44 -5.32
N ILE A 4 13.80 9.16 -5.08
CA ILE A 4 12.59 8.59 -4.49
C ILE A 4 12.50 8.85 -2.96
N PHE A 5 13.60 9.25 -2.31
CA PHE A 5 13.69 9.36 -0.84
C PHE A 5 14.22 10.71 -0.33
N THR A 6 14.01 11.80 -1.08
CA THR A 6 14.35 13.16 -0.63
C THR A 6 13.10 13.92 -0.21
N ALA A 7 13.24 14.98 0.61
CA ALA A 7 12.11 15.83 1.00
C ALA A 7 11.43 16.55 -0.20
N GLU A 8 12.10 16.56 -1.35
CA GLU A 8 11.62 17.07 -2.62
C GLU A 8 10.77 16.03 -3.38
N PHE A 9 10.54 14.85 -2.80
CA PHE A 9 9.97 13.72 -3.50
C PHE A 9 8.51 13.98 -3.93
N ASN A 10 8.35 13.88 -5.25
CA ASN A 10 7.13 14.04 -6.06
C ASN A 10 6.61 15.49 -6.24
N GLN A 11 7.34 16.25 -7.07
CA GLN A 11 6.88 17.49 -7.72
C GLN A 11 5.84 17.23 -8.83
N PHE A 12 4.83 16.40 -8.57
CA PHE A 12 3.85 15.93 -9.57
C PHE A 12 4.48 15.19 -10.77
N GLU A 13 5.63 14.55 -10.58
CA GLU A 13 6.22 13.72 -11.63
C GLU A 13 5.37 12.47 -11.85
N THR A 14 5.17 12.09 -13.12
CA THR A 14 4.45 10.85 -13.45
C THR A 14 5.31 9.66 -13.07
N ILE A 15 4.84 8.85 -12.11
CA ILE A 15 5.51 7.62 -11.68
C ILE A 15 4.86 6.40 -12.33
N ASN A 16 5.66 5.37 -12.63
CA ASN A 16 5.14 4.09 -13.10
C ASN A 16 4.70 3.20 -11.92
N ALA A 17 3.98 2.11 -12.24
CA ALA A 17 3.44 1.19 -11.24
C ALA A 17 4.52 0.61 -10.32
N THR A 18 5.69 0.23 -10.85
CA THR A 18 6.80 -0.32 -10.06
C THR A 18 7.36 0.70 -9.08
N GLN A 19 7.47 1.96 -9.49
CA GLN A 19 7.91 3.06 -8.63
C GLN A 19 6.88 3.33 -7.52
N ALA A 20 5.59 3.32 -7.84
CA ALA A 20 4.51 3.48 -6.87
C ALA A 20 4.52 2.36 -5.81
N TRP A 21 4.70 1.11 -6.22
CA TRP A 21 4.83 -0.02 -5.30
C TRP A 21 6.09 0.10 -4.43
N SER A 22 7.22 0.46 -5.04
CA SER A 22 8.48 0.64 -4.30
C SER A 22 8.34 1.70 -3.20
N LEU A 23 7.65 2.81 -3.50
CA LEU A 23 7.33 3.86 -2.53
C LEU A 23 6.42 3.38 -1.41
N PHE A 24 5.32 2.72 -1.78
CA PHE A 24 4.38 2.18 -0.81
C PHE A 24 5.10 1.27 0.20
N PHE A 25 5.96 0.38 -0.27
CA PHE A 25 6.72 -0.52 0.59
C PHE A 25 7.80 0.19 1.41
N THR A 26 8.53 1.16 0.83
CA THR A 26 9.54 1.90 1.62
C THR A 26 8.91 2.77 2.69
N ILE A 27 7.82 3.48 2.39
CA ILE A 27 7.08 4.24 3.38
C ILE A 27 6.58 3.27 4.46
N SER A 28 5.91 2.18 4.08
CA SER A 28 5.39 1.18 5.02
C SER A 28 6.48 0.55 5.91
N ALA A 29 7.69 0.32 5.38
CA ALA A 29 8.81 -0.24 6.14
C ALA A 29 9.46 0.79 7.09
N SER A 30 9.36 2.07 6.75
CA SER A 30 9.82 3.19 7.58
C SER A 30 8.77 3.61 8.61
N ASP A 31 7.54 3.12 8.46
CA ASP A 31 6.40 3.67 9.15
C ASP A 31 6.24 3.10 10.56
N ARG A 32 6.22 4.02 11.53
CA ARG A 32 5.83 3.76 12.91
C ARG A 32 4.31 3.95 13.10
N LEU A 33 3.62 4.60 12.15
CA LEU A 33 2.20 4.98 12.25
C LEU A 33 1.24 3.78 12.24
N LEU A 34 1.55 2.70 11.50
CA LEU A 34 0.79 1.44 11.56
C LEU A 34 1.16 0.55 12.76
N GLY A 35 2.29 0.86 13.43
CA GLY A 35 2.84 0.08 14.54
C GLY A 35 2.55 0.65 15.93
N ASP A 36 2.25 1.96 16.04
CA ASP A 36 1.98 2.62 17.34
C ASP A 36 0.65 2.17 17.96
N ASN A 37 -0.34 1.79 17.15
CA ASN A 37 -1.57 1.16 17.62
C ASN A 37 -1.79 -0.18 16.88
N PRO A 38 -1.65 -1.33 17.56
CA PRO A 38 -1.77 -2.65 16.92
C PRO A 38 -3.14 -2.91 16.29
N ALA A 39 -4.19 -2.17 16.70
CA ALA A 39 -5.50 -2.28 16.07
C ALA A 39 -5.52 -1.74 14.63
N VAL A 40 -4.74 -0.70 14.32
CA VAL A 40 -4.74 -0.05 13.00
C VAL A 40 -4.19 -1.00 11.94
N GLY A 41 -3.04 -1.64 12.22
CA GLY A 41 -2.49 -2.68 11.35
C GLY A 41 -3.47 -3.83 11.13
N ARG A 42 -4.12 -4.31 12.20
CA ARG A 42 -5.13 -5.37 12.10
C ARG A 42 -6.32 -4.99 11.21
N TYR A 43 -6.86 -3.77 11.36
CA TYR A 43 -7.99 -3.31 10.53
C TYR A 43 -7.60 -3.18 9.07
N LEU A 44 -6.42 -2.64 8.77
CA LEU A 44 -5.92 -2.54 7.39
C LEU A 44 -5.75 -3.93 6.77
N THR A 45 -5.16 -4.88 7.50
CA THR A 45 -5.02 -6.26 7.03
C THR A 45 -6.37 -6.89 6.73
N LEU A 46 -7.34 -6.79 7.66
CA LEU A 46 -8.67 -7.33 7.45
C LEU A 46 -9.38 -6.68 6.25
N ALA A 47 -9.25 -5.37 6.06
CA ALA A 47 -9.81 -4.66 4.92
C ALA A 47 -9.23 -5.19 3.60
N LEU A 48 -7.91 -5.31 3.49
CA LEU A 48 -7.25 -5.85 2.30
C LEU A 48 -7.68 -7.30 2.00
N PHE A 49 -7.70 -8.17 3.02
CA PHE A 49 -8.16 -9.55 2.85
C PHE A 49 -9.62 -9.62 2.41
N SER A 50 -10.49 -8.79 3.00
CA SER A 50 -11.90 -8.75 2.62
C SER A 50 -12.11 -8.30 1.16
N ALA A 51 -11.33 -7.32 0.69
CA ALA A 51 -11.39 -6.84 -0.68
C ALA A 51 -10.95 -7.94 -1.67
N VAL A 52 -9.86 -8.63 -1.38
CA VAL A 52 -9.37 -9.76 -2.19
C VAL A 52 -10.39 -10.89 -2.21
N LEU A 53 -10.91 -11.29 -1.04
CA LEU A 53 -11.90 -12.37 -0.94
C LEU A 53 -13.18 -12.04 -1.70
N THR A 54 -13.67 -10.80 -1.58
CA THR A 54 -14.85 -10.34 -2.32
C THR A 54 -14.60 -10.34 -3.83
N GLY A 55 -13.39 -9.93 -4.26
CA GLY A 55 -12.99 -10.00 -5.67
C GLY A 55 -13.01 -11.44 -6.19
N ILE A 56 -12.43 -12.39 -5.46
CA ILE A 56 -12.42 -13.81 -5.82
C ILE A 56 -13.85 -14.37 -5.88
N LEU A 57 -14.67 -14.11 -4.85
CA LEU A 57 -16.05 -14.56 -4.81
C LEU A 57 -16.88 -14.01 -5.97
N ASN A 58 -16.71 -12.73 -6.31
CA ASN A 58 -17.40 -12.14 -7.46
C ASN A 58 -17.01 -12.84 -8.76
N VAL A 59 -15.73 -13.15 -8.96
CA VAL A 59 -15.28 -13.89 -10.16
C VAL A 59 -15.91 -15.28 -10.20
N LEU A 60 -15.93 -16.00 -9.07
CA LEU A 60 -16.46 -17.36 -8.98
C LEU A 60 -17.99 -17.44 -9.11
N VAL A 61 -18.73 -16.43 -8.65
CA VAL A 61 -20.19 -16.37 -8.78
C VAL A 61 -20.60 -15.88 -10.17
N ALA A 62 -19.78 -15.03 -10.80
CA ALA A 62 -20.06 -14.50 -12.14
C ALA A 62 -19.60 -15.44 -13.28
N SER A 63 -18.90 -16.54 -12.98
CA SER A 63 -18.46 -17.58 -13.92
C SER A 63 -19.43 -18.75 -13.99
#